data_AF-A0AA45RWP2-F1
#
_entry.id   AF-A0AA45RWP2-F1
#
_cell.length_a   1.000
_cell.length_b   1.000
_cell.length_c   1.000
_cell.angle_alpha   90.00
_cell.angle_beta   90.00
_cell.angle_gamma   90.00
#
_symmetry.space_group_name_H-M   'P 1'
#
loop_
_entity.id
_entity.type
_entity.pdbx_description
1 polymer ?
#
loop_
_entity_poly.entity_id
_entity_poly.type
_entity_poly.pdbx_seq_one_letter_code
_entity_poly.pdbx_strand_id
1 'polypeptide(L)'
;MNWESLKEGLLLIGIGMTASVIVGIIATIIRDRYLQRKPEDDYTYVVKSKKGGKKTVVVLPPDLPETAQQDIMRVAYENLGLPPMVHYPVPMPRCESNLWLLRHHKTKAFKNGDSQAVRIPTEIAYDRPDIDLDIQRIGDELRIRPAQSQ
;
A
#
# COMPACT_ATOMS: atom_id res chain seq x y z
N MET A 1 -2.62 1.01 61.61
CA MET A 1 -3.06 0.92 60.21
C MET A 1 -3.66 -0.46 60.00
N ASN A 2 -4.95 -0.55 59.70
CA ASN A 2 -5.66 -1.82 59.74
C ASN A 2 -5.38 -2.63 58.47
N TRP A 3 -4.90 -3.87 58.61
CA TRP A 3 -4.50 -4.72 57.49
C TRP A 3 -5.68 -5.02 56.55
N GLU A 4 -6.90 -5.05 57.09
CA GLU A 4 -8.12 -5.20 56.31
C GLU A 4 -8.41 -3.99 55.42
N SER A 5 -8.19 -2.75 55.90
CA SER A 5 -8.34 -1.54 55.08
C SER A 5 -7.31 -1.46 53.95
N LEU A 6 -6.12 -2.03 54.15
CA LEU A 6 -5.10 -2.12 53.11
C LEU A 6 -5.52 -3.08 51.98
N LYS A 7 -6.08 -4.25 52.34
CA LYS A 7 -6.59 -5.24 51.38
C LYS A 7 -7.76 -4.68 50.58
N GLU A 8 -8.70 -4.01 51.23
CA GLU A 8 -9.84 -3.37 50.57
C GLU A 8 -9.39 -2.29 49.57
N GLY A 9 -8.39 -1.48 49.94
CA GLY A 9 -7.80 -0.48 49.03
C GLY A 9 -7.11 -1.12 47.81
N LEU A 10 -6.35 -2.19 48.00
CA LEU A 10 -5.69 -2.92 46.92
C LEU A 10 -6.70 -3.60 45.99
N LEU A 11 -7.79 -4.12 46.54
CA LEU A 11 -8.86 -4.77 45.78
C LEU A 11 -9.63 -3.75 44.92
N LEU A 12 -9.92 -2.56 45.45
CA LEU A 12 -10.51 -1.45 44.69
C LEU A 12 -9.63 -1.01 43.51
N ILE A 13 -8.32 -0.90 43.73
CA ILE A 13 -7.35 -0.58 42.66
C ILE A 13 -7.34 -1.70 41.60
N GLY A 14 -7.32 -2.95 42.03
CA GLY A 14 -7.35 -4.12 41.14
C GLY A 14 -8.60 -4.16 40.25
N ILE A 15 -9.78 -3.90 40.83
CA ILE A 15 -11.05 -3.81 40.10
C ILE A 15 -11.03 -2.64 39.10
N GLY A 16 -10.50 -1.48 39.51
CA GLY A 16 -10.39 -0.32 38.62
C GLY A 16 -9.53 -0.60 37.39
N MET A 17 -8.38 -1.26 37.59
CA MET A 17 -7.48 -1.63 36.48
C MET A 17 -8.11 -2.65 35.54
N THR A 18 -8.78 -3.67 36.07
CA THR A 18 -9.45 -4.68 35.24
C THR A 18 -10.61 -4.10 34.46
N ALA A 19 -11.42 -3.23 35.06
CA ALA A 19 -12.50 -2.52 34.38
C ALA A 19 -11.97 -1.67 33.21
N SER A 20 -10.86 -0.95 33.40
CA SER A 20 -10.24 -0.14 32.33
C SER A 20 -9.78 -0.98 31.14
N VAL A 21 -9.20 -2.16 31.39
CA VAL A 21 -8.74 -3.07 30.31
C VAL A 21 -9.94 -3.63 29.55
N ILE A 22 -11.00 -4.03 30.25
CA ILE A 22 -12.23 -4.54 29.63
C ILE A 22 -12.87 -3.49 28.74
N VAL A 23 -12.98 -2.24 29.21
CA VAL A 23 -13.50 -1.13 28.41
C VAL A 23 -12.65 -0.89 27.16
N GLY A 24 -11.32 -0.96 27.26
CA GLY A 24 -10.42 -0.84 26.12
C GLY A 24 -10.64 -1.93 25.07
N ILE A 25 -10.76 -3.19 25.49
CA ILE A 25 -11.02 -4.33 24.60
C ILE A 25 -12.40 -4.22 23.94
N ILE A 26 -13.42 -3.81 24.68
CA ILE A 26 -14.77 -3.61 24.12
C ILE A 26 -14.74 -2.47 23.10
N ALA A 27 -14.05 -1.37 23.39
CA ALA A 27 -13.92 -0.25 22.46
C ALA A 27 -13.20 -0.65 21.16
N THR A 28 -12.15 -1.48 21.22
CA THR A 28 -11.49 -1.98 20.00
C THR A 28 -12.38 -2.92 19.21
N ILE A 29 -13.12 -3.82 19.87
CA ILE A 29 -14.07 -4.73 19.19
C ILE A 29 -15.20 -3.94 18.51
N ILE A 30 -15.76 -2.93 19.19
CA ILE A 30 -16.82 -2.08 18.63
C ILE A 30 -16.27 -1.27 17.44
N ARG A 31 -15.08 -0.68 17.58
CA ARG A 31 -14.42 0.06 16.50
C ARG A 31 -14.24 -0.85 15.28
N ASP A 32 -13.67 -2.03 15.46
CA ASP A 32 -13.37 -2.92 14.34
C ASP A 32 -14.66 -3.51 13.70
N ARG A 33 -15.74 -3.67 14.48
CA ARG A 33 -17.03 -4.18 13.96
C ARG A 33 -17.87 -3.11 13.27
N TYR A 34 -17.90 -1.88 13.78
CA TYR A 34 -18.81 -0.82 13.29
C TYR A 34 -18.12 0.27 12.48
N LEU A 35 -16.83 0.52 12.71
CA LEU A 35 -16.00 1.43 11.92
C LEU A 35 -15.11 0.62 10.97
N GLN A 36 -15.70 -0.33 10.26
CA GLN A 36 -15.01 -0.96 9.13
C GLN A 36 -14.64 0.16 8.16
N ARG A 37 -13.34 0.45 8.03
CA ARG A 37 -12.85 1.31 6.94
C ARG A 37 -13.39 0.71 5.65
N LYS A 38 -14.10 1.51 4.86
CA LYS A 38 -14.55 1.04 3.57
C LYS A 38 -13.29 0.72 2.74
N PRO A 39 -13.23 -0.43 2.06
CA PRO A 39 -12.08 -0.78 1.21
C PRO A 39 -11.85 0.24 0.08
N GLU A 40 -12.83 1.11 -0.18
CA GLU A 40 -12.77 2.25 -1.10
C GLU A 40 -11.69 3.29 -0.72
N ASP A 41 -11.36 3.44 0.57
CA ASP A 41 -10.35 4.42 1.03
C ASP A 41 -8.91 4.00 0.69
N ASP A 42 -8.65 2.70 0.50
CA ASP A 42 -7.31 2.16 0.19
C ASP A 42 -6.85 2.49 -1.25
N TYR A 43 -7.80 2.80 -2.12
CA TYR A 43 -7.59 3.13 -3.54
C TYR A 43 -7.92 4.57 -3.87
N THR A 44 -8.10 5.41 -2.85
CA THR A 44 -8.43 6.82 -3.02
C THR A 44 -7.16 7.67 -3.03
N TYR A 45 -6.82 8.21 -4.20
CA TYR A 45 -5.64 9.02 -4.44
C TYR A 45 -6.00 10.49 -4.58
N VAL A 46 -5.24 11.35 -3.92
CA VAL A 46 -5.40 12.81 -4.04
C VAL A 46 -4.31 13.35 -4.96
N VAL A 47 -4.66 13.62 -6.21
CA VAL A 47 -3.77 14.26 -7.19
C VAL A 47 -3.82 15.78 -6.97
N LYS A 48 -2.65 16.42 -6.83
CA LYS A 48 -2.55 17.87 -6.53
C LYS A 48 -1.78 18.59 -7.61
N SER A 49 -2.29 19.74 -8.06
CA SER A 49 -1.58 20.63 -8.98
C SER A 49 -0.59 21.51 -8.22
N LYS A 50 0.70 21.45 -8.58
CA LYS A 50 1.77 22.28 -7.97
C LYS A 50 1.60 23.78 -8.22
N LYS A 51 0.92 24.18 -9.31
CA LYS A 51 0.85 25.58 -9.76
C LYS A 51 -0.45 26.30 -9.41
N GLY A 52 -1.45 25.62 -8.84
CA GLY A 52 -2.78 26.22 -8.66
C GLY A 52 -3.56 25.79 -7.43
N GLY A 53 -2.98 25.04 -6.50
CA GLY A 53 -3.66 24.59 -5.28
C GLY A 53 -4.85 23.63 -5.48
N LYS A 54 -5.27 23.39 -6.72
CA LYS A 54 -6.34 22.47 -7.11
C LYS A 54 -5.98 21.03 -6.76
N LYS A 55 -6.97 20.28 -6.28
CA LYS A 55 -6.85 18.87 -5.89
C LYS A 55 -8.02 18.09 -6.48
N THR A 56 -7.75 16.91 -7.00
CA THR A 56 -8.75 15.98 -7.51
C THR A 56 -8.59 14.66 -6.77
N VAL A 57 -9.69 14.13 -6.27
CA VAL A 57 -9.74 12.82 -5.62
C VAL A 57 -10.09 11.78 -6.69
N VAL A 58 -9.28 10.75 -6.79
CA VAL A 58 -9.37 9.70 -7.80
C VAL A 58 -9.44 8.36 -7.08
N VAL A 59 -10.47 7.57 -7.36
CA VAL A 59 -10.55 6.19 -6.87
C VAL A 59 -10.03 5.29 -7.98
N LEU A 60 -8.98 4.52 -7.70
CA LEU A 60 -8.31 3.68 -8.68
C LEU A 60 -8.14 2.25 -8.16
N PRO A 61 -9.11 1.36 -8.43
CA PRO A 61 -9.06 -0.04 -8.00
C PRO A 61 -7.86 -0.78 -8.61
N PRO A 62 -7.22 -1.71 -7.89
CA PRO A 62 -6.01 -2.40 -8.34
C PRO A 62 -6.30 -3.54 -9.32
N ASP A 63 -7.54 -4.01 -9.36
CA ASP A 63 -8.09 -5.02 -10.27
C ASP A 63 -8.47 -4.44 -11.64
N LEU A 64 -8.48 -3.11 -11.75
CA LEU A 64 -8.80 -2.43 -13.00
C LEU A 64 -7.66 -2.65 -14.02
N PRO A 65 -7.94 -2.96 -15.31
CA PRO A 65 -6.91 -3.07 -16.32
C PRO A 65 -6.11 -1.76 -16.47
N GLU A 66 -4.82 -1.86 -16.76
CA GLU A 66 -3.89 -0.70 -16.81
C GLU A 66 -4.40 0.40 -17.76
N THR A 67 -5.03 0.04 -18.87
CA THR A 67 -5.63 0.99 -19.82
C THR A 67 -6.72 1.85 -19.17
N ALA A 68 -7.62 1.24 -18.42
CA ALA A 68 -8.67 1.94 -17.69
C ALA A 68 -8.08 2.80 -16.55
N GLN A 69 -7.01 2.34 -15.91
CA GLN A 69 -6.31 3.14 -14.91
C GLN A 69 -5.70 4.41 -15.52
N GLN A 70 -5.08 4.29 -16.70
CA GLN A 70 -4.53 5.41 -17.46
C GLN A 70 -5.62 6.39 -17.91
N ASP A 71 -6.78 5.90 -18.33
CA ASP A 71 -7.91 6.75 -18.73
C ASP A 71 -8.47 7.56 -17.55
N ILE A 72 -8.62 6.94 -16.38
CA ILE A 72 -9.07 7.62 -15.15
C ILE A 72 -8.06 8.69 -14.73
N MET A 73 -6.77 8.37 -14.77
CA MET A 73 -5.71 9.31 -14.44
C MET A 73 -5.61 10.45 -15.45
N ARG A 74 -5.82 10.19 -16.75
CA ARG A 74 -5.91 11.22 -17.80
C ARG A 74 -6.98 12.26 -17.46
N VAL A 75 -8.20 11.80 -17.15
CA VAL A 75 -9.32 12.68 -16.79
C VAL A 75 -9.01 13.49 -15.53
N ALA A 76 -8.38 12.87 -14.54
CA ALA A 76 -7.99 13.56 -13.31
C ALA A 76 -6.97 14.68 -13.57
N TYR A 77 -5.99 14.44 -14.44
CA TYR A 77 -4.96 15.41 -14.81
C TYR A 77 -5.52 16.55 -15.67
N GLU A 78 -6.42 16.23 -16.59
CA GLU A 78 -7.15 17.21 -17.41
C GLU A 78 -7.96 18.17 -16.53
N ASN A 79 -8.70 17.64 -15.55
CA ASN A 79 -9.44 18.44 -14.56
C ASN A 79 -8.54 19.36 -13.72
N LEU A 80 -7.27 18.98 -13.54
CA LEU A 80 -6.27 19.78 -12.83
C LEU A 80 -5.58 20.81 -13.74
N GLY A 81 -5.85 20.81 -15.04
CA GLY A 81 -5.18 21.66 -16.04
C GLY A 81 -3.70 21.33 -16.20
N LEU A 82 -3.32 20.06 -15.96
CA LEU A 82 -1.94 19.59 -16.15
C LEU A 82 -1.75 19.14 -17.61
N PRO A 83 -0.54 19.28 -18.17
CA PRO A 83 -0.28 18.82 -19.53
C PRO A 83 -0.47 17.30 -19.64
N PRO A 84 -1.00 16.81 -20.78
CA PRO A 84 -1.16 15.38 -20.98
C PRO A 84 0.21 14.69 -20.99
N MET A 85 0.27 13.50 -20.39
CA MET A 85 1.46 12.67 -20.36
C MET A 85 1.24 11.41 -21.20
N VAL A 86 2.32 10.89 -21.79
CA VAL A 86 2.31 9.61 -22.52
C VAL A 86 1.95 8.45 -21.58
N HIS A 87 2.34 8.57 -20.31
CA HIS A 87 2.02 7.62 -19.26
C HIS A 87 1.80 8.38 -17.95
N TYR A 88 0.62 8.24 -17.35
CA TYR A 88 0.33 8.85 -16.06
C TYR A 88 0.89 7.96 -14.94
N PRO A 89 1.64 8.53 -13.99
CA PRO A 89 2.15 7.76 -12.86
C PRO A 89 0.96 7.32 -12.01
N VAL A 90 0.66 6.03 -12.03
CA VAL A 90 -0.34 5.44 -11.13
C VAL A 90 0.29 5.34 -9.74
N PRO A 91 -0.20 6.11 -8.75
CA PRO A 91 0.29 6.00 -7.39
C PRO A 91 0.03 4.59 -6.85
N MET A 92 1.07 3.94 -6.32
CA MET A 92 0.89 2.68 -5.60
C MET A 92 0.05 2.94 -4.33
N PRO A 93 -0.90 2.06 -3.99
CA PRO A 93 -1.70 2.19 -2.78
C PRO A 93 -0.79 2.27 -1.55
N ARG A 94 -1.16 3.11 -0.57
CA ARG A 94 -0.42 3.16 0.70
C ARG A 94 -0.62 1.81 1.40
N CYS A 95 0.49 1.15 1.67
CA CYS A 95 0.60 -0.25 2.01
C CYS A 95 0.01 -0.55 3.41
N GLU A 96 -1.31 -0.76 3.50
CA GLU A 96 -1.97 -1.38 4.67
C GLU A 96 -2.71 -2.69 4.30
N SER A 97 -2.94 -2.96 3.01
CA SER A 97 -3.63 -4.18 2.56
C SER A 97 -2.66 -5.37 2.40
N ASN A 98 -2.97 -6.49 3.06
CA ASN A 98 -2.18 -7.74 3.13
C ASN A 98 -1.87 -8.42 1.77
N LEU A 99 -2.53 -8.00 0.68
CA LEU A 99 -2.40 -8.58 -0.67
C LEU A 99 -1.04 -8.27 -1.33
N TRP A 100 -0.43 -7.11 -1.06
CA TRP A 100 0.89 -6.75 -1.60
C TRP A 100 2.06 -7.23 -0.73
N LEU A 101 1.82 -7.49 0.55
CA LEU A 101 2.84 -8.06 1.45
C LEU A 101 3.31 -9.44 0.98
N LEU A 102 2.46 -10.19 0.28
CA LEU A 102 2.80 -11.49 -0.28
C LEU A 102 3.71 -11.43 -1.52
N ARG A 103 3.96 -10.25 -2.12
CA ARG A 103 4.79 -10.09 -3.33
C ARG A 103 5.97 -9.13 -3.18
N HIS A 104 6.15 -8.51 -2.02
CA HIS A 104 7.31 -7.64 -1.78
C HIS A 104 8.52 -8.46 -1.32
N HIS A 105 9.43 -8.76 -2.26
CA HIS A 105 10.68 -9.45 -1.97
C HIS A 105 11.84 -8.46 -1.91
N LYS A 106 12.65 -8.55 -0.85
CA LYS A 106 13.90 -7.78 -0.71
C LYS A 106 15.08 -8.67 -1.07
N THR A 107 15.77 -8.31 -2.14
CA THR A 107 16.97 -9.03 -2.60
C THR A 107 18.13 -8.06 -2.77
N LYS A 108 19.36 -8.52 -2.52
CA LYS A 108 20.57 -7.76 -2.80
C LYS A 108 21.01 -8.01 -4.24
N ALA A 109 21.41 -6.94 -4.94
CA ALA A 109 22.06 -7.08 -6.23
C ALA A 109 23.46 -7.71 -6.06
N PHE A 110 23.87 -8.50 -7.04
CA PHE A 110 25.17 -9.15 -7.07
C PHE A 110 25.80 -9.03 -8.47
N LYS A 111 27.08 -9.34 -8.61
CA LYS A 111 27.75 -9.38 -9.91
C LYS A 111 27.67 -10.78 -10.52
N ASN A 112 27.34 -10.87 -11.79
CA ASN A 112 27.41 -12.09 -12.61
C ASN A 112 28.26 -11.78 -13.86
N GLY A 113 29.51 -12.23 -13.86
CA GLY A 113 30.51 -11.75 -14.83
C GLY A 113 30.70 -10.23 -14.71
N ASP A 114 30.66 -9.54 -15.85
CA ASP A 114 30.74 -8.08 -15.93
C ASP A 114 29.38 -7.37 -15.72
N SER A 115 28.31 -8.14 -15.50
CA SER A 115 26.95 -7.62 -15.36
C SER A 115 26.47 -7.57 -13.91
N GLN A 116 25.56 -6.63 -13.63
CA GLN A 116 24.80 -6.62 -12.38
C GLN A 116 23.55 -7.49 -12.52
N ALA A 117 23.28 -8.33 -11.53
CA ALA A 117 22.15 -9.24 -11.50
C ALA A 117 21.36 -9.11 -10.19
N VAL A 118 20.07 -9.43 -10.26
CA VAL A 118 19.17 -9.50 -9.10
C VAL A 118 18.52 -10.88 -9.12
N ARG A 119 18.41 -11.52 -7.94
CA ARG A 119 17.67 -12.79 -7.84
C ARG A 119 16.19 -12.50 -7.83
N ILE A 120 15.45 -13.18 -8.70
CA ILE A 120 13.99 -13.13 -8.73
C ILE A 120 13.48 -14.42 -8.07
N PRO A 121 12.76 -14.34 -6.94
CA PRO A 121 12.16 -15.51 -6.28
C PRO A 121 11.18 -16.24 -7.19
N THR A 122 11.07 -17.56 -7.01
CA THR A 122 10.25 -18.44 -7.86
C THR A 122 8.78 -18.03 -7.89
N GLU A 123 8.27 -17.40 -6.83
CA GLU A 123 6.88 -16.97 -6.72
C GLU A 123 6.52 -15.82 -7.66
N ILE A 124 7.53 -15.06 -8.12
CA ILE A 124 7.36 -13.91 -9.03
C ILE A 124 8.20 -14.04 -10.31
N ALA A 125 8.97 -15.12 -10.46
CA ALA A 125 9.73 -15.39 -11.66
C ALA A 125 8.78 -15.69 -12.83
N TYR A 126 9.22 -15.38 -14.05
CA TYR A 126 8.50 -15.82 -15.24
C TYR A 126 8.56 -17.35 -15.35
N ASP A 127 7.45 -17.98 -15.75
CA ASP A 127 7.36 -19.44 -15.90
C ASP A 127 8.38 -19.99 -16.91
N ARG A 128 8.69 -19.18 -17.92
CA ARG A 128 9.57 -19.51 -19.03
C ARG A 128 10.89 -18.74 -18.91
N PRO A 129 12.04 -19.43 -18.75
CA PRO A 129 13.34 -18.78 -18.62
C PRO A 129 13.94 -18.31 -19.96
N ASP A 130 13.38 -18.77 -21.07
CA ASP A 130 13.83 -18.53 -22.45
C ASP A 130 13.20 -17.29 -23.10
N ILE A 131 12.49 -16.46 -22.33
CA ILE A 131 11.83 -15.26 -22.86
C ILE A 131 12.80 -14.08 -22.94
N ASP A 132 12.66 -13.30 -24.00
CA ASP A 132 13.33 -12.00 -24.10
C ASP A 132 12.67 -11.00 -23.14
N LEU A 133 13.48 -10.19 -22.47
CA LEU A 133 13.03 -9.19 -21.51
C LEU A 133 13.46 -7.80 -21.94
N ASP A 134 12.51 -6.87 -21.96
CA ASP A 134 12.78 -5.43 -22.09
C ASP A 134 13.01 -4.83 -20.69
N ILE A 135 14.13 -4.12 -20.54
CA ILE A 135 14.55 -3.50 -19.28
C ILE A 135 14.62 -1.98 -19.47
N GLN A 136 13.79 -1.26 -18.73
CA GLN A 136 13.75 0.21 -18.76
C GLN A 136 14.07 0.79 -17.38
N ARG A 137 14.93 1.79 -17.36
CA ARG A 137 15.24 2.56 -16.15
C ARG A 137 14.51 3.90 -16.18
N ILE A 138 13.69 4.14 -15.16
CA ILE A 138 12.95 5.39 -14.96
C ILE A 138 13.36 5.98 -13.61
N GLY A 139 14.36 6.87 -13.64
CA GLY A 139 14.96 7.41 -12.41
C GLY A 139 15.59 6.31 -11.55
N ASP A 140 14.99 6.08 -10.38
CA ASP A 140 15.42 5.05 -9.41
C ASP A 140 14.67 3.72 -9.57
N GLU A 141 13.69 3.65 -10.47
CA GLU A 141 12.91 2.45 -10.74
C GLU A 141 13.48 1.68 -11.94
N LEU A 142 13.56 0.35 -11.80
CA LEU A 142 13.83 -0.57 -12.90
C LEU A 142 12.55 -1.34 -13.24
N ARG A 143 12.09 -1.23 -14.49
CA ARG A 143 10.93 -1.96 -15.02
C ARG A 143 11.43 -3.06 -15.94
N ILE A 144 11.00 -4.30 -15.66
CA ILE A 144 11.34 -5.48 -16.43
C ILE A 144 10.04 -6.05 -16.98
N ARG A 145 9.93 -6.20 -18.30
CA ARG A 145 8.72 -6.72 -18.97
C ARG A 145 9.11 -7.76 -20.02
N PRO A 146 8.25 -8.74 -20.34
CA PRO A 146 8.45 -9.58 -21.52
C PRO A 146 8.55 -8.69 -22.75
N ALA A 147 9.57 -8.91 -23.58
CA ALA A 147 9.63 -8.29 -24.88
C ALA A 147 8.43 -8.82 -25.68
N GLN A 148 7.50 -7.93 -26.03
CA GLN A 148 6.48 -8.31 -27.00
C GLN A 148 7.21 -8.52 -28.33
N SER A 149 7.33 -9.77 -28.77
CA SER A 149 7.77 -10.07 -30.13
C SER A 149 6.87 -9.26 -31.06
N GLN A 150 7.46 -8.30 -31.78
CA GLN A 150 6.88 -7.87 -33.04
C GLN A 150 6.89 -9.03 -34.03
#